data_AF-A0A661VYE0-F1
#
_entry.id   AF-A0A661VYE0-F1
#
_cell.length_a   1.000
_cell.length_b   1.000
_cell.length_c   1.000
_cell.angle_alpha   90.00
_cell.angle_beta   90.00
_cell.angle_gamma   90.00
#
_symmetry.space_group_name_H-M   'P 1'
#
loop_
_entity.id
_entity.type
_entity.pdbx_description
1 polymer ?
#
loop_
_entity_poly.entity_id
_entity_poly.type
_entity_poly.pdbx_seq_one_letter_code
_entity_poly.pdbx_strand_id
1 'polypeptide(L)'
;MSTGFEIVAHHPQLALLPALLDLYLWLGPRLSLAPLIAATRQLWAEVPSPEMAPIYQTFNQLLDELATKYNLFALLKPAPFLGVPALMAERLTLARPFGPRPELPVSDPGTALAWICVLVGVGLGLNALYLWQVGRRVVSETETAVPGPVGPVKLWGNLLRLTVLLLAIFFILAIPGSIALLILGAIAATIAALFLMLALSLVFFVIFHLVYTVPGIVQLRQPPLQALRDSIILARVDPLGTTSLVLALLVISQGLNFIWTLPDPATWATVVGIAGHAIVSTALTATVLVFYQERLVQLQTLQRAYTALSEPAQDAAQAAHSHADT
;
A
#
# COMPACT_ATOMS: atom_id res chain seq x y z
N MET A 1 -18.28 0.89 7.31
CA MET A 1 -17.16 0.65 8.27
C MET A 1 -17.52 -0.40 9.30
N SER A 2 -18.71 -0.37 9.92
CA SER A 2 -19.15 -1.39 10.90
C SER A 2 -19.03 -2.83 10.37
N THR A 3 -19.46 -3.09 9.13
CA THR A 3 -19.42 -4.41 8.50
C THR A 3 -18.02 -5.03 8.50
N GLY A 4 -16.97 -4.24 8.26
CA GLY A 4 -15.59 -4.74 8.29
C GLY A 4 -15.15 -5.18 9.68
N PHE A 5 -15.60 -4.48 10.73
CA PHE A 5 -15.37 -4.86 12.11
C PHE A 5 -16.21 -6.07 12.53
N GLU A 6 -17.47 -6.15 12.10
CA GLU A 6 -18.36 -7.30 12.34
C GLU A 6 -17.77 -8.59 11.76
N ILE A 7 -17.29 -8.56 10.51
CA ILE A 7 -16.62 -9.70 9.87
C ILE A 7 -15.42 -10.18 10.71
N VAL A 8 -14.59 -9.26 11.20
CA VAL A 8 -13.42 -9.63 12.02
C VAL A 8 -13.83 -10.11 13.40
N ALA A 9 -14.92 -9.59 13.98
CA ALA A 9 -15.47 -10.07 15.24
C ALA A 9 -16.00 -11.51 15.13
N HIS A 10 -16.64 -11.86 14.02
CA HIS A 10 -17.05 -13.25 13.72
C HIS A 10 -15.87 -14.15 13.36
N HIS A 11 -14.78 -13.59 12.83
CA HIS A 11 -13.63 -14.32 12.34
C HIS A 11 -12.28 -13.74 12.84
N PRO A 12 -12.03 -13.76 14.16
CA PRO A 12 -10.83 -13.16 14.75
C PRO A 12 -9.53 -13.80 14.25
N GLN A 13 -9.58 -15.05 13.79
CA GLN A 13 -8.44 -15.74 13.17
C GLN A 13 -7.87 -15.04 11.94
N LEU A 14 -8.63 -14.14 11.28
CA LEU A 14 -8.12 -13.34 10.15
C LEU A 14 -6.93 -12.44 10.56
N ALA A 15 -6.87 -12.04 11.83
CA ALA A 15 -5.80 -11.23 12.39
C ALA A 15 -4.54 -12.04 12.77
N LEU A 16 -4.58 -13.38 12.69
CA LEU A 16 -3.47 -14.23 13.11
C LEU A 16 -2.21 -14.01 12.27
N LEU A 17 -2.35 -13.95 10.94
CA LEU A 17 -1.21 -13.76 10.04
C LEU A 17 -0.54 -12.37 10.23
N PRO A 18 -1.28 -11.25 10.31
CA PRO A 18 -0.72 -9.96 10.71
C PRO A 18 -0.01 -10.00 12.07
N ALA A 19 -0.62 -10.61 13.08
CA ALA A 19 -0.01 -10.73 14.42
C ALA A 19 1.28 -11.55 14.40
N LEU A 20 1.32 -12.67 13.68
CA LEU A 20 2.52 -13.50 13.54
C LEU A 20 3.64 -12.78 12.80
N LEU A 21 3.31 -12.04 11.74
CA LEU A 21 4.27 -11.21 11.02
C LEU A 21 4.84 -10.12 11.94
N ASP A 22 3.99 -9.46 12.73
CA ASP A 22 4.45 -8.45 13.69
C ASP A 22 5.31 -9.05 14.81
N LEU A 23 4.93 -10.21 15.36
CA LEU A 23 5.75 -10.91 16.35
C LEU A 23 7.13 -11.27 15.80
N TYR A 24 7.20 -11.72 14.55
CA TYR A 24 8.47 -11.95 13.86
C TYR A 24 9.27 -10.65 13.67
N LEU A 25 8.62 -9.58 13.22
CA LEU A 25 9.25 -8.27 13.02
C LEU A 25 9.59 -7.55 14.32
N TRP A 26 9.12 -8.01 15.47
CA TRP A 26 9.49 -7.49 16.79
C TRP A 26 10.58 -8.34 17.45
N LEU A 27 10.34 -9.65 17.58
CA LEU A 27 11.21 -10.56 18.33
C LEU A 27 12.37 -11.08 17.48
N GLY A 28 12.21 -11.14 16.15
CA GLY A 28 13.20 -11.67 15.22
C GLY A 28 14.44 -10.78 15.08
N PRO A 29 15.48 -11.26 14.39
CA PRO A 29 16.66 -10.46 14.11
C PRO A 29 16.34 -9.26 13.21
N ARG A 30 17.29 -8.32 13.14
CA ARG A 30 17.29 -7.24 12.16
C ARG A 30 18.23 -7.57 11.03
N LEU A 31 17.75 -7.51 9.79
CA LEU A 31 18.62 -7.55 8.61
C LEU A 31 19.06 -6.12 8.29
N SER A 32 20.35 -5.84 8.45
CA SER A 32 20.91 -4.49 8.47
C SER A 32 21.72 -4.17 7.22
N LEU A 33 21.51 -2.97 6.69
CA LEU A 33 22.29 -2.40 5.58
C LEU A 33 23.39 -1.43 6.08
N ALA A 34 23.67 -1.39 7.38
CA ALA A 34 24.65 -0.47 7.96
C ALA A 34 26.03 -0.50 7.27
N PRO A 35 26.62 -1.67 6.93
CA PRO A 35 27.91 -1.70 6.25
C PRO A 35 27.87 -1.06 4.86
N LEU A 36 26.77 -1.27 4.11
CA LEU A 36 26.57 -0.70 2.78
C LEU A 36 26.36 0.82 2.82
N ILE A 37 25.62 1.31 3.80
CA ILE A 37 25.43 2.75 4.01
C ILE A 37 26.76 3.41 4.38
N ALA A 38 27.56 2.77 5.26
CA ALA A 38 28.89 3.26 5.61
C ALA A 38 29.84 3.29 4.39
N ALA A 39 29.83 2.25 3.55
CA ALA A 39 30.61 2.22 2.31
C ALA A 39 30.15 3.32 1.35
N THR A 40 28.83 3.53 1.24
CA THR A 40 28.30 4.59 0.38
C THR A 40 28.79 5.95 0.85
N ARG A 41 28.73 6.27 2.16
CA ARG A 41 29.24 7.54 2.72
C ARG A 41 30.67 7.89 2.33
N GLN A 42 31.56 6.89 2.30
CA GLN A 42 32.95 7.13 1.93
C GLN A 42 33.09 7.65 0.50
N LEU A 43 32.17 7.31 -0.40
CA LEU A 43 32.22 7.71 -1.82
C LEU A 43 31.95 9.22 -2.06
N TRP A 44 31.38 9.93 -1.09
CA TRP A 44 30.94 11.33 -1.23
C TRP A 44 31.30 12.17 0.00
N ALA A 45 32.22 11.66 0.84
CA ALA A 45 32.79 12.37 1.98
C ALA A 45 33.64 13.60 1.58
N GLU A 46 34.13 13.64 0.34
CA GLU A 46 35.05 14.68 -0.14
C GLU A 46 34.37 15.89 -0.81
N VAL A 47 33.03 15.97 -0.82
CA VAL A 47 32.30 16.97 -1.62
C VAL A 47 31.45 17.98 -0.81
N PRO A 48 31.97 18.74 0.18
CA PRO A 48 31.23 19.90 0.67
C PRO A 48 31.80 21.19 0.07
N SER A 49 31.13 21.75 -0.93
CA SER A 49 31.16 23.21 -1.07
C SER A 49 30.46 23.83 0.16
N PRO A 50 30.87 25.02 0.64
CA PRO A 50 30.27 25.65 1.81
C PRO A 50 28.74 25.80 1.72
N GLU A 51 28.22 25.95 0.50
CA GLU A 51 26.79 26.08 0.18
C GLU A 51 26.01 24.78 0.36
N MET A 52 26.64 23.61 0.16
CA MET A 52 25.98 22.30 0.24
C MET A 52 26.08 21.65 1.63
N ALA A 53 26.95 22.15 2.51
CA ALA A 53 27.16 21.64 3.87
C ALA A 53 25.86 21.30 4.66
N PRO A 54 24.81 22.16 4.71
CA PRO A 54 23.58 21.84 5.45
C PRO A 54 22.79 20.67 4.83
N ILE A 55 22.80 20.53 3.50
CA ILE A 55 22.13 19.43 2.79
C ILE A 55 22.86 18.12 3.10
N TYR A 56 24.19 18.13 3.07
CA TYR A 56 25.02 16.96 3.43
C TYR A 56 24.79 16.51 4.87
N GLN A 57 24.72 17.45 5.82
CA GLN A 57 24.45 17.11 7.23
C GLN A 57 23.08 16.44 7.40
N THR A 58 22.03 17.03 6.80
CA THR A 58 20.67 16.48 6.87
C THR A 58 20.60 15.07 6.27
N PHE A 59 21.22 14.87 5.10
CA PHE A 59 21.18 13.58 4.43
C PHE A 59 22.02 12.52 5.16
N ASN A 60 23.16 12.89 5.75
CA ASN A 60 23.94 11.97 6.60
C ASN A 60 23.18 11.56 7.86
N GLN A 61 22.45 12.47 8.51
CA GLN A 61 21.59 12.15 9.65
C GLN A 61 20.49 11.13 9.28
N LEU A 62 19.85 11.30 8.12
CA LEU A 62 18.87 10.32 7.62
C LEU A 62 19.51 8.95 7.38
N LEU A 63 20.70 8.91 6.78
CA LEU A 63 21.44 7.68 6.59
C LEU A 63 21.85 7.04 7.93
N ASP A 64 22.10 7.82 8.98
CA ASP A 64 22.48 7.32 10.30
C ASP A 64 21.29 6.61 10.95
N GLU A 65 20.10 7.21 10.86
CA GLU A 65 18.88 6.56 11.32
C GLU A 65 18.58 5.28 10.55
N LEU A 66 18.74 5.29 9.23
CA LEU A 66 18.52 4.10 8.41
C LEU A 66 19.53 2.99 8.73
N ALA A 67 20.82 3.31 8.78
CA ALA A 67 21.86 2.34 9.13
C ALA A 67 21.64 1.77 10.54
N THR A 68 21.26 2.63 11.48
CA THR A 68 21.18 2.24 12.89
C THR A 68 19.88 1.53 13.21
N LYS A 69 18.77 1.81 12.52
CA LYS A 69 17.44 1.35 12.97
C LYS A 69 16.62 0.62 11.92
N TYR A 70 16.91 0.78 10.62
CA TYR A 70 16.09 0.16 9.57
C TYR A 70 16.29 -1.37 9.54
N ASN A 71 15.17 -2.09 9.47
CA ASN A 71 15.15 -3.54 9.33
C ASN A 71 14.71 -3.91 7.93
N LEU A 72 15.60 -4.52 7.12
CA LEU A 72 15.26 -4.93 5.77
C LEU A 72 14.12 -5.97 5.74
N PHE A 73 13.92 -6.75 6.81
CA PHE A 73 12.74 -7.64 6.94
C PHE A 73 11.41 -6.88 6.89
N ALA A 74 11.37 -5.58 7.13
CA ALA A 74 10.17 -4.76 6.95
C ALA A 74 9.60 -4.85 5.51
N LEU A 75 10.42 -5.22 4.52
CA LEU A 75 9.97 -5.50 3.14
C LEU A 75 9.02 -6.69 3.01
N LEU A 76 8.82 -7.49 4.07
CA LEU A 76 7.72 -8.47 4.14
C LEU A 76 6.33 -7.80 4.13
N LYS A 77 6.25 -6.48 4.36
CA LYS A 77 5.09 -5.62 4.12
C LYS A 77 5.35 -4.71 2.89
N PRO A 78 5.32 -5.24 1.65
CA PRO A 78 5.68 -4.45 0.46
C PRO A 78 4.59 -3.45 0.05
N ALA A 79 3.36 -3.58 0.56
CA ALA A 79 2.22 -2.72 0.22
C ALA A 79 1.77 -1.92 1.46
N PRO A 80 1.95 -0.58 1.49
CA PRO A 80 1.67 0.22 2.69
C PRO A 80 0.18 0.32 3.06
N PHE A 81 -0.74 0.19 2.09
CA PHE A 81 -2.19 0.39 2.34
C PHE A 81 -3.04 -0.87 2.22
N LEU A 82 -2.67 -1.82 1.34
CA LEU A 82 -3.44 -3.03 1.06
C LEU A 82 -2.48 -4.23 1.03
N GLY A 83 -1.97 -4.52 2.22
CA GLY A 83 -0.94 -5.49 2.54
C GLY A 83 -1.31 -6.27 3.80
N VAL A 84 -0.51 -7.28 4.19
CA VAL A 84 -0.55 -7.79 5.56
C VAL A 84 -0.18 -6.62 6.49
N PRO A 85 -1.06 -6.16 7.39
CA PRO A 85 -0.72 -5.10 8.31
C PRO A 85 0.41 -5.55 9.23
N ALA A 86 1.37 -4.67 9.45
CA ALA A 86 2.43 -4.88 10.43
C ALA A 86 2.81 -3.54 11.07
N LEU A 87 2.60 -3.43 12.37
CA LEU A 87 2.98 -2.32 13.24
C LEU A 87 4.51 -2.24 13.40
N MET A 88 5.14 -3.40 13.54
CA MET A 88 6.56 -3.54 13.83
C MET A 88 7.44 -3.34 12.60
N ALA A 89 6.85 -3.38 11.40
CA ALA A 89 7.51 -2.95 10.16
C ALA A 89 7.81 -1.45 10.15
N GLU A 90 6.96 -0.65 10.83
CA GLU A 90 7.08 0.81 10.92
C GLU A 90 7.85 1.24 12.16
N ARG A 91 7.89 0.38 13.19
CA ARG A 91 8.57 0.64 14.45
C ARG A 91 10.06 0.29 14.32
N LEU A 92 10.89 1.32 14.18
CA LEU A 92 12.37 1.27 14.13
C LEU A 92 12.99 0.85 15.49
N THR A 93 12.71 -0.38 15.92
CA THR A 93 13.05 -0.92 17.26
C THR A 93 14.46 -1.50 17.33
N LEU A 94 15.18 -1.18 18.41
CA LEU A 94 16.53 -1.69 18.69
C LEU A 94 16.57 -2.73 19.82
N ALA A 95 15.49 -2.84 20.58
CA ALA A 95 15.36 -3.73 21.73
C ALA A 95 14.09 -4.57 21.64
N ARG A 96 14.11 -5.69 22.35
CA ARG A 96 13.02 -6.65 22.53
C ARG A 96 12.98 -7.07 24.01
N PRO A 97 11.95 -7.79 24.50
CA PRO A 97 11.78 -8.12 25.91
C PRO A 97 12.95 -8.82 26.60
N PHE A 98 13.84 -9.43 25.81
CA PHE A 98 14.96 -10.21 26.31
C PHE A 98 16.32 -9.55 26.02
N GLY A 99 16.33 -8.24 25.73
CA GLY A 99 17.55 -7.45 25.53
C GLY A 99 17.69 -6.87 24.11
N PRO A 100 18.92 -6.56 23.67
CA PRO A 100 19.15 -5.95 22.38
C PRO A 100 18.75 -6.89 21.24
N ARG A 101 18.35 -6.27 20.12
CA ARG A 101 17.94 -7.02 18.93
C ARG A 101 19.17 -7.54 18.17
N PRO A 102 19.24 -8.83 17.83
CA PRO A 102 20.34 -9.37 17.04
C PRO A 102 20.39 -8.71 15.67
N GLU A 103 21.58 -8.40 15.20
CA GLU A 103 21.82 -7.79 13.89
C GLU A 103 22.46 -8.80 12.94
N LEU A 104 21.90 -8.87 11.73
CA LEU A 104 22.43 -9.63 10.59
C LEU A 104 22.93 -8.61 9.56
N PRO A 105 24.23 -8.25 9.57
CA PRO A 105 24.76 -7.27 8.65
C PRO A 105 24.85 -7.82 7.23
N VAL A 106 24.44 -7.02 6.25
CA VAL A 106 24.63 -7.30 4.82
C VAL A 106 25.63 -6.30 4.28
N SER A 107 26.80 -6.82 3.87
CA SER A 107 27.93 -6.00 3.42
C SER A 107 28.11 -5.95 1.90
N ASP A 108 27.42 -6.82 1.17
CA ASP A 108 27.54 -6.95 -0.27
C ASP A 108 26.27 -6.44 -0.98
N PRO A 109 26.37 -5.51 -1.96
CA PRO A 109 25.22 -4.98 -2.68
C PRO A 109 24.42 -6.06 -3.42
N GLY A 110 25.08 -7.07 -3.98
CA GLY A 110 24.42 -8.18 -4.68
C GLY A 110 23.56 -9.02 -3.74
N THR A 111 24.08 -9.31 -2.55
CA THR A 111 23.38 -10.01 -1.47
C THR A 111 22.22 -9.19 -0.94
N ALA A 112 22.38 -7.86 -0.80
CA ALA A 112 21.29 -6.97 -0.42
C ALA A 112 20.16 -6.98 -1.46
N LEU A 113 20.50 -6.92 -2.75
CA LEU A 113 19.53 -7.00 -3.84
C LEU A 113 18.79 -8.35 -3.83
N ALA A 114 19.51 -9.45 -3.64
CA ALA A 114 18.92 -10.78 -3.52
C ALA A 114 17.92 -10.86 -2.35
N TRP A 115 18.29 -10.32 -1.18
CA TRP A 115 17.37 -10.22 -0.03
C TRP A 115 16.14 -9.37 -0.34
N ILE A 116 16.30 -8.22 -1.00
CA ILE A 116 15.16 -7.37 -1.41
C ILE A 116 14.20 -8.17 -2.29
N CYS A 117 14.71 -8.85 -3.33
CA CYS A 117 13.88 -9.65 -4.23
C CYS A 117 13.14 -10.78 -3.49
N VAL A 118 13.83 -11.51 -2.62
CA VAL A 118 13.24 -12.60 -1.83
C VAL A 118 12.19 -12.07 -0.87
N LEU A 119 12.48 -11.02 -0.10
CA LEU A 119 11.59 -10.47 0.92
C LEU A 119 10.34 -9.86 0.29
N VAL A 120 10.47 -9.13 -0.82
CA VAL A 120 9.31 -8.63 -1.58
C VAL A 120 8.49 -9.79 -2.13
N GLY A 121 9.12 -10.79 -2.74
CA GLY A 121 8.44 -11.97 -3.26
C GLY A 121 7.64 -12.72 -2.19
N VAL A 122 8.27 -13.00 -1.05
CA VAL A 122 7.64 -13.66 0.11
C VAL A 122 6.55 -12.79 0.72
N GLY A 123 6.81 -11.49 0.91
CA GLY A 123 5.84 -10.53 1.45
C GLY A 123 4.58 -10.43 0.59
N LEU A 124 4.72 -10.43 -0.74
CA LEU A 124 3.57 -10.51 -1.65
C LEU A 124 2.82 -11.84 -1.54
N GLY A 125 3.51 -12.93 -1.24
CA GLY A 125 2.90 -14.24 -0.98
C GLY A 125 2.09 -14.25 0.31
N LEU A 126 2.64 -13.70 1.40
CA LEU A 126 1.92 -13.49 2.65
C LEU A 126 0.70 -12.58 2.43
N ASN A 127 0.85 -11.51 1.65
CA ASN A 127 -0.25 -10.62 1.29
C ASN A 127 -1.36 -11.34 0.51
N ALA A 128 -1.00 -12.17 -0.47
CA ALA A 128 -1.97 -12.96 -1.21
C ALA A 128 -2.73 -13.93 -0.30
N LEU A 129 -2.05 -14.61 0.62
CA LEU A 129 -2.70 -15.51 1.58
C LEU A 129 -3.64 -14.76 2.53
N TYR A 130 -3.22 -13.60 3.01
CA TYR A 130 -4.02 -12.72 3.87
C TYR A 130 -5.28 -12.21 3.14
N LEU A 131 -5.10 -11.56 1.99
CA LEU A 131 -6.20 -10.98 1.20
C LEU A 131 -7.16 -12.05 0.67
N TRP A 132 -6.68 -13.25 0.38
CA TRP A 132 -7.53 -14.38 0.03
C TRP A 132 -8.45 -14.78 1.19
N GLN A 133 -7.95 -14.85 2.43
CA GLN A 133 -8.77 -15.17 3.60
C GLN A 133 -9.80 -14.08 3.88
N VAL A 134 -9.38 -12.82 3.93
CA VAL A 134 -10.27 -11.67 4.21
C VAL A 134 -11.31 -11.54 3.09
N GLY A 135 -10.88 -11.57 1.83
CA GLY A 135 -11.78 -11.46 0.68
C GLY A 135 -12.85 -12.56 0.64
N ARG A 136 -12.50 -13.80 1.00
CA ARG A 136 -13.50 -14.89 1.09
C ARG A 136 -14.57 -14.60 2.12
N ARG A 137 -14.20 -14.07 3.29
CA ARG A 137 -15.15 -13.76 4.36
C ARG A 137 -16.03 -12.56 4.03
N VAL A 138 -15.45 -11.52 3.44
CA VAL A 138 -16.20 -10.38 2.93
C VAL A 138 -17.27 -10.83 1.93
N VAL A 139 -16.91 -11.64 0.93
CA VAL A 139 -17.89 -12.15 -0.05
C VAL A 139 -18.98 -13.01 0.58
N SER A 140 -18.65 -13.84 1.56
CA SER A 140 -19.66 -14.69 2.22
C SER A 140 -20.64 -13.91 3.10
N GLU A 141 -20.22 -12.77 3.67
CA GLU A 141 -21.03 -12.02 4.64
C GLU A 141 -21.76 -10.81 4.02
N THR A 142 -21.34 -10.29 2.87
CA THR A 142 -22.00 -9.12 2.23
C THR A 142 -23.07 -9.47 1.19
N GLU A 143 -23.32 -10.76 0.95
CA GLU A 143 -24.28 -11.29 -0.05
C GLU A 143 -24.16 -10.66 -1.46
N THR A 144 -23.04 -9.99 -1.75
CA THR A 144 -22.86 -9.28 -3.01
C THR A 144 -22.43 -10.29 -4.08
N ALA A 145 -23.11 -10.26 -5.23
CA ALA A 145 -22.85 -11.16 -6.36
C ALA A 145 -21.53 -10.83 -7.09
N VAL A 146 -20.40 -11.04 -6.42
CA VAL A 146 -19.05 -10.95 -7.00
C VAL A 146 -18.38 -12.34 -7.04
N PRO A 147 -17.48 -12.59 -7.99
CA PRO A 147 -16.79 -13.89 -8.09
C PRO A 147 -15.94 -14.25 -6.86
N GLY A 148 -15.46 -13.24 -6.12
CA GLY A 148 -14.55 -13.42 -4.99
C GLY A 148 -13.14 -13.86 -5.39
N PRO A 149 -12.25 -14.08 -4.41
CA PRO A 149 -10.82 -14.27 -4.69
C PRO A 149 -10.51 -15.60 -5.37
N VAL A 150 -9.56 -15.55 -6.30
CA VAL A 150 -8.87 -16.74 -6.81
C VAL A 150 -8.02 -17.38 -5.70
N GLY A 151 -7.59 -18.63 -5.90
CA GLY A 151 -6.67 -19.28 -4.96
C GLY A 151 -5.40 -18.45 -4.69
N PRO A 152 -4.79 -18.58 -3.50
CA PRO A 152 -3.74 -17.68 -3.02
C PRO A 152 -2.50 -17.64 -3.93
N VAL A 153 -2.15 -18.76 -4.58
CA VAL A 153 -1.01 -18.82 -5.52
C VAL A 153 -1.27 -17.96 -6.78
N LYS A 154 -2.49 -18.00 -7.32
CA LYS A 154 -2.85 -17.19 -8.48
C LYS A 154 -2.94 -15.71 -8.11
N LEU A 155 -3.45 -15.40 -6.92
CA LEU A 155 -3.46 -14.04 -6.39
C LEU A 155 -2.04 -13.52 -6.19
N TRP A 156 -1.12 -14.34 -5.68
CA TRP A 156 0.30 -13.99 -5.55
C TRP A 156 0.93 -13.64 -6.90
N GLY A 157 0.68 -14.44 -7.94
CA GLY A 157 1.14 -14.13 -9.30
C GLY A 157 0.57 -12.82 -9.86
N ASN A 158 -0.70 -12.50 -9.57
CA ASN A 158 -1.30 -11.22 -9.94
C ASN A 158 -0.68 -10.05 -9.18
N LEU A 159 -0.42 -10.19 -7.88
CA LEU A 159 0.26 -9.17 -7.08
C LEU A 159 1.71 -8.95 -7.53
N LEU A 160 2.43 -10.01 -7.90
CA LEU A 160 3.78 -9.89 -8.46
C LEU A 160 3.78 -9.10 -9.78
N ARG A 161 2.85 -9.42 -10.68
CA ARG A 161 2.66 -8.68 -11.94
C ARG A 161 2.29 -7.22 -11.69
N LEU A 162 1.42 -6.95 -10.72
CA LEU A 162 1.09 -5.58 -10.30
C LEU A 162 2.34 -4.85 -9.80
N THR A 163 3.12 -5.46 -8.90
CA THR A 163 4.35 -4.85 -8.37
C THR A 163 5.35 -4.56 -9.48
N VAL A 164 5.58 -5.49 -10.41
CA VAL A 164 6.48 -5.26 -11.57
C VAL A 164 5.95 -4.12 -12.45
N LEU A 165 4.65 -4.07 -12.72
CA LEU A 165 4.03 -2.99 -13.48
C LEU A 165 4.22 -1.62 -12.80
N LEU A 166 3.94 -1.54 -11.51
CA LEU A 166 4.09 -0.29 -10.74
C LEU A 166 5.56 0.12 -10.63
N LEU A 167 6.48 -0.83 -10.48
CA LEU A 167 7.92 -0.56 -10.46
C LEU A 167 8.42 -0.05 -11.82
N ALA A 168 7.94 -0.64 -12.92
CA ALA A 168 8.26 -0.16 -14.26
C ALA A 168 7.76 1.27 -14.49
N ILE A 169 6.50 1.56 -14.11
CA ILE A 169 5.93 2.91 -14.17
C ILE A 169 6.75 3.88 -13.31
N PHE A 170 7.09 3.47 -12.08
CA PHE A 170 7.90 4.28 -11.18
C PHE A 170 9.26 4.62 -11.80
N PHE A 171 10.02 3.66 -12.33
CA PHE A 171 11.32 3.95 -12.93
C PHE A 171 11.23 4.79 -14.20
N ILE A 172 10.23 4.55 -15.05
CA ILE A 172 9.97 5.35 -16.27
C ILE A 172 9.74 6.82 -15.92
N LEU A 173 9.09 7.12 -14.78
CA LEU A 173 8.82 8.49 -14.32
C LEU A 173 9.96 9.07 -13.47
N ALA A 174 10.55 8.26 -12.60
CA ALA A 174 11.54 8.69 -11.62
C ALA A 174 12.88 9.01 -12.26
N ILE A 175 13.31 8.29 -13.30
CA ILE A 175 14.60 8.55 -13.97
C ILE A 175 14.59 9.92 -14.68
N PRO A 176 13.61 10.25 -15.55
CA PRO A 176 13.53 11.60 -16.11
C PRO A 176 13.29 12.66 -15.04
N GLY A 177 12.47 12.35 -14.03
CA GLY A 177 12.19 13.26 -12.92
C GLY A 177 13.44 13.62 -12.11
N SER A 178 14.33 12.67 -11.85
CA SER A 178 15.58 12.92 -11.11
C SER A 178 16.57 13.74 -11.94
N ILE A 179 16.68 13.47 -13.25
CA ILE A 179 17.49 14.27 -14.17
C ILE A 179 16.97 15.72 -14.22
N ALA A 180 15.65 15.89 -14.35
CA ALA A 180 15.02 17.21 -14.32
C ALA A 180 15.30 17.94 -12.99
N LEU A 181 15.19 17.25 -11.85
CA LEU A 181 15.48 17.81 -10.55
C LEU A 181 16.94 18.29 -10.44
N LEU A 182 17.90 17.52 -10.95
CA LEU A 182 19.32 17.91 -10.96
C LEU A 182 19.56 19.15 -11.83
N ILE A 183 18.98 19.21 -13.04
CA ILE A 183 19.12 20.35 -13.94
C ILE A 183 18.48 21.60 -13.34
N LEU A 184 17.25 21.50 -12.82
CA LEU A 184 16.55 22.62 -12.18
C LEU A 184 17.28 23.11 -10.93
N GLY A 185 17.86 22.19 -10.15
CA GLY A 185 18.65 22.49 -8.96
C GLY A 185 19.92 23.29 -9.27
N ALA A 186 20.56 22.99 -10.40
CA ALA A 186 21.72 23.74 -10.89
C ALA A 186 21.36 25.17 -11.35
N ILE A 187 20.11 25.40 -11.78
CA ILE A 187 19.63 26.73 -12.21
C ILE A 187 19.19 27.56 -10.99
N ALA A 188 18.27 27.01 -10.19
CA ALA A 188 17.74 27.68 -9.00
C ALA A 188 17.13 26.67 -8.01
N ALA A 189 17.64 26.67 -6.78
CA ALA A 189 17.18 25.78 -5.72
C ALA A 189 15.66 25.86 -5.46
N THR A 190 15.07 27.06 -5.52
CA THR A 190 13.62 27.26 -5.33
C THR A 190 12.78 26.56 -6.40
N ILE A 191 13.23 26.56 -7.66
CA ILE A 191 12.52 25.90 -8.76
C ILE A 191 12.57 24.38 -8.59
N ALA A 192 13.73 23.84 -8.21
CA ALA A 192 13.87 22.41 -7.89
C ALA A 192 12.98 21.99 -6.72
N ALA A 193 12.89 22.81 -5.66
CA ALA A 193 12.02 22.54 -4.52
C ALA A 193 10.53 22.52 -4.94
N LEU A 194 10.07 23.48 -5.76
CA LEU A 194 8.70 23.48 -6.29
C LEU A 194 8.42 22.26 -7.17
N PHE A 195 9.38 21.87 -8.02
CA PHE A 195 9.26 20.67 -8.84
C PHE A 195 9.17 19.41 -7.97
N LEU A 196 9.98 19.29 -6.92
CA LEU A 196 9.92 18.18 -5.97
C LEU A 196 8.57 18.12 -5.25
N MET A 197 8.02 19.26 -4.81
CA MET A 197 6.68 19.32 -4.20
C MET A 197 5.60 18.86 -5.17
N LEU A 198 5.65 19.29 -6.44
CA LEU A 198 4.73 18.85 -7.47
C LEU A 198 4.86 17.35 -7.75
N ALA A 199 6.08 16.83 -7.81
CA ALA A 199 6.34 15.40 -8.01
C ALA A 199 5.80 14.56 -6.85
N LEU A 200 6.00 14.99 -5.60
CA LEU A 200 5.43 14.33 -4.42
C LEU A 200 3.90 14.39 -4.43
N SER A 201 3.31 15.54 -4.79
CA SER A 201 1.87 15.68 -4.96
C SER A 201 1.33 14.73 -6.03
N LEU A 202 2.06 14.54 -7.14
CA LEU A 202 1.70 13.59 -8.18
C LEU A 202 1.73 12.15 -7.67
N VAL A 203 2.72 11.79 -6.84
CA VAL A 203 2.77 10.45 -6.21
C VAL A 203 1.54 10.21 -5.32
N PHE A 204 1.19 11.16 -4.45
CA PHE A 204 -0.03 11.05 -3.63
C PHE A 204 -1.30 10.96 -4.49
N PHE A 205 -1.37 11.76 -5.55
CA PHE A 205 -2.48 11.73 -6.50
C PHE A 205 -2.60 10.37 -7.17
N VAL A 206 -1.49 9.77 -7.60
CA VAL A 206 -1.48 8.41 -8.18
C VAL A 206 -1.93 7.40 -7.14
N ILE A 207 -1.35 7.38 -5.94
CA ILE A 207 -1.73 6.44 -4.86
C ILE A 207 -3.23 6.49 -4.57
N PHE A 208 -3.79 7.70 -4.48
CA PHE A 208 -5.23 7.90 -4.29
C PHE A 208 -6.06 7.22 -5.37
N HIS A 209 -5.68 7.37 -6.64
CA HIS A 209 -6.39 6.75 -7.77
C HIS A 209 -6.20 5.23 -7.85
N LEU A 210 -5.21 4.67 -7.15
CA LEU A 210 -4.92 3.23 -7.16
C LEU A 210 -5.55 2.47 -5.99
N VAL A 211 -6.28 3.13 -5.09
CA VAL A 211 -6.84 2.53 -3.87
C VAL A 211 -7.72 1.30 -4.14
N TYR A 212 -8.39 1.21 -5.28
CA TYR A 212 -9.26 0.09 -5.65
C TYR A 212 -8.60 -0.99 -6.51
N THR A 213 -7.31 -0.83 -6.84
CA THR A 213 -6.59 -1.80 -7.71
C THR A 213 -6.54 -3.18 -7.06
N VAL A 214 -6.17 -3.26 -5.77
CA VAL A 214 -6.13 -4.54 -5.04
C VAL A 214 -7.54 -5.11 -4.84
N PRO A 215 -8.56 -4.33 -4.42
CA PRO A 215 -9.94 -4.79 -4.38
C PRO A 215 -10.44 -5.36 -5.71
N GLY A 216 -10.13 -4.75 -6.86
CA GLY A 216 -10.50 -5.29 -8.18
C GLY A 216 -9.84 -6.63 -8.49
N ILE A 217 -8.56 -6.81 -8.16
CA ILE A 217 -7.86 -8.09 -8.32
C ILE A 217 -8.47 -9.16 -7.39
N VAL A 218 -8.77 -8.81 -6.14
CA VAL A 218 -9.24 -9.74 -5.11
C VAL A 218 -10.72 -10.11 -5.29
N GLN A 219 -11.61 -9.13 -5.48
CA GLN A 219 -13.06 -9.33 -5.50
C GLN A 219 -13.57 -9.75 -6.88
N LEU A 220 -13.01 -9.17 -7.95
CA LEU A 220 -13.47 -9.37 -9.33
C LEU A 220 -12.57 -10.27 -10.17
N ARG A 221 -11.44 -10.76 -9.62
CA ARG A 221 -10.45 -11.61 -10.32
C ARG A 221 -9.85 -10.93 -11.55
N GLN A 222 -9.84 -9.60 -11.57
CA GLN A 222 -9.33 -8.84 -12.70
C GLN A 222 -7.82 -9.01 -12.87
N PRO A 223 -7.32 -9.02 -14.12
CA PRO A 223 -5.89 -8.88 -14.35
C PRO A 223 -5.41 -7.49 -13.89
N PRO A 224 -4.13 -7.35 -13.46
CA PRO A 224 -3.64 -6.12 -12.83
C PRO A 224 -3.86 -4.83 -13.63
N LEU A 225 -3.66 -4.87 -14.96
CA LEU A 225 -3.82 -3.68 -15.80
C LEU A 225 -5.27 -3.22 -15.90
N GLN A 226 -6.22 -4.17 -15.95
CA GLN A 226 -7.64 -3.85 -15.94
C GLN A 226 -8.06 -3.27 -14.58
N ALA A 227 -7.60 -3.89 -13.48
CA ALA A 227 -7.88 -3.39 -12.14
C ALA A 227 -7.33 -1.99 -11.89
N LEU A 228 -6.15 -1.67 -12.47
CA LEU A 228 -5.56 -0.33 -12.42
C LEU A 228 -6.46 0.70 -13.12
N ARG A 229 -6.90 0.38 -14.35
CA ARG A 229 -7.79 1.24 -15.14
C ARG A 229 -9.12 1.45 -14.43
N ASP A 230 -9.73 0.38 -13.94
CA ASP A 230 -11.02 0.43 -13.27
C ASP A 230 -10.93 1.19 -11.95
N SER A 231 -9.81 1.08 -11.22
CA SER A 231 -9.53 1.88 -10.02
C SER A 231 -9.50 3.38 -10.33
N ILE A 232 -8.83 3.78 -11.42
CA ILE A 232 -8.76 5.19 -11.84
C ILE A 232 -10.15 5.71 -12.23
N ILE A 233 -10.94 4.91 -12.97
CA ILE A 233 -12.30 5.29 -13.35
C ILE A 233 -13.17 5.44 -12.11
N LEU A 234 -13.13 4.47 -11.19
CA LEU A 234 -13.96 4.48 -10.00
C LEU A 234 -13.65 5.66 -9.08
N ALA A 235 -12.36 5.95 -8.85
CA ALA A 235 -11.93 7.09 -8.04
C ALA A 235 -12.37 8.44 -8.65
N ARG A 236 -12.54 8.52 -9.97
CA ARG A 236 -13.02 9.73 -10.67
C ARG A 236 -14.53 9.85 -10.70
N VAL A 237 -15.25 8.74 -10.77
CA VAL A 237 -16.73 8.72 -10.80
C VAL A 237 -17.30 9.00 -9.41
N ASP A 238 -16.66 8.50 -8.35
CA ASP A 238 -17.06 8.78 -6.95
C ASP A 238 -15.88 9.36 -6.14
N PRO A 239 -15.50 10.63 -6.39
CA PRO A 239 -14.37 11.25 -5.71
C PRO A 239 -14.67 11.52 -4.24
N LEU A 240 -15.92 11.83 -3.88
CA LEU A 240 -16.31 12.09 -2.48
C LEU A 240 -16.32 10.81 -1.65
N GLY A 241 -16.88 9.71 -2.19
CA GLY A 241 -16.83 8.40 -1.55
C GLY A 241 -15.38 7.93 -1.36
N THR A 242 -14.55 8.06 -2.39
CA THR A 242 -13.13 7.69 -2.32
C THR A 242 -12.35 8.55 -1.33
N THR A 243 -12.59 9.86 -1.32
CA THR A 243 -11.94 10.79 -0.37
C THR A 243 -12.34 10.50 1.06
N SER A 244 -13.63 10.30 1.33
CA SER A 244 -14.12 9.99 2.68
C SER A 244 -13.58 8.65 3.20
N LEU A 245 -13.52 7.62 2.35
CA LEU A 245 -12.89 6.35 2.69
C LEU A 245 -11.41 6.53 3.03
N VAL A 246 -10.63 7.14 2.14
CA VAL A 246 -9.18 7.34 2.34
C VAL A 246 -8.91 8.18 3.58
N LEU A 247 -9.67 9.26 3.80
CA LEU A 247 -9.53 10.11 4.98
C LEU A 247 -9.86 9.34 6.27
N ALA A 248 -10.95 8.58 6.28
CA ALA A 248 -11.31 7.78 7.45
C ALA A 248 -10.28 6.69 7.74
N LEU A 249 -9.79 5.99 6.72
CA LEU A 249 -8.68 5.03 6.86
C LEU A 249 -7.44 5.70 7.44
N LEU A 250 -7.07 6.88 6.94
CA LEU A 250 -5.89 7.61 7.41
C LEU A 250 -6.06 8.05 8.86
N VAL A 251 -7.18 8.69 9.22
CA VAL A 251 -7.43 9.15 10.59
C VAL A 251 -7.46 7.98 11.57
N ILE A 252 -8.18 6.89 11.24
CA ILE A 252 -8.28 5.72 12.12
C ILE A 252 -6.94 5.00 12.23
N SER A 253 -6.24 4.77 11.11
CA SER A 253 -4.95 4.07 11.13
C SER A 253 -3.90 4.86 11.91
N GLN A 254 -3.79 6.17 11.67
CA GLN A 254 -2.82 7.02 12.38
C GLN A 254 -3.16 7.14 13.87
N GLY A 255 -4.43 7.38 14.21
CA GLY A 255 -4.87 7.50 15.60
C GLY A 255 -4.66 6.22 16.40
N LEU A 256 -4.95 5.06 15.80
CA LEU A 256 -4.76 3.77 16.46
C LEU A 256 -3.30 3.34 16.49
N ASN A 257 -2.51 3.60 15.45
CA ASN A 257 -1.07 3.34 15.48
C ASN A 257 -0.39 4.10 16.62
N PHE A 258 -0.81 5.33 16.92
CA PHE A 258 -0.33 6.06 18.09
C PHE A 258 -0.61 5.30 19.39
N ILE A 259 -1.84 4.83 19.60
CA ILE A 259 -2.22 4.07 20.80
C ILE A 259 -1.44 2.76 20.91
N TRP A 260 -1.36 1.99 19.81
CA TRP A 260 -0.73 0.66 19.81
C TRP A 260 0.80 0.70 19.91
N THR A 261 1.41 1.87 19.73
CA THR A 261 2.86 2.10 19.92
C THR A 261 3.22 2.71 21.27
N LEU A 262 2.25 2.97 22.16
CA LEU A 262 2.54 3.42 23.53
C LEU A 262 3.37 2.42 24.35
N PRO A 263 3.13 1.08 24.28
CA PRO A 263 3.92 0.13 25.07
C PRO A 263 5.38 0.11 24.67
N ASP A 264 6.31 0.17 25.63
CA ASP A 264 7.75 0.08 25.37
C ASP A 264 8.11 -1.22 24.61
N PRO A 265 8.81 -1.15 23.44
CA PRO A 265 9.24 -2.33 22.69
C PRO A 265 10.07 -3.34 23.49
N ALA A 266 10.75 -2.90 24.55
CA ALA A 266 11.53 -3.73 25.45
C ALA A 266 10.66 -4.48 26.48
N THR A 267 9.34 -4.38 26.40
CA THR A 267 8.41 -5.01 27.35
C THR A 267 7.37 -5.88 26.63
N TRP A 268 6.89 -6.89 27.34
CA TRP A 268 5.82 -7.78 26.86
C TRP A 268 4.47 -7.08 26.64
N ALA A 269 4.29 -5.86 27.17
CA ALA A 269 3.10 -5.05 26.90
C ALA A 269 2.92 -4.75 25.40
N THR A 270 4.00 -4.80 24.59
CA THR A 270 3.94 -4.67 23.13
C THR A 270 3.08 -5.75 22.47
N VAL A 271 2.90 -6.93 23.07
CA VAL A 271 2.00 -7.98 22.54
C VAL A 271 0.56 -7.49 22.44
N VAL A 272 0.10 -6.68 23.40
CA VAL A 272 -1.24 -6.10 23.39
C VAL A 272 -1.38 -5.11 22.23
N GLY A 273 -0.35 -4.29 21.99
CA GLY A 273 -0.29 -3.37 20.85
C GLY A 273 -0.34 -4.11 19.51
N ILE A 274 0.45 -5.20 19.38
CA ILE A 274 0.45 -6.05 18.18
C ILE A 274 -0.93 -6.68 17.93
N ALA A 275 -1.55 -7.26 18.97
CA ALA A 275 -2.86 -7.90 18.83
C ALA A 275 -3.96 -6.89 18.47
N GLY A 276 -4.01 -5.73 19.15
CA GLY A 276 -4.97 -4.67 18.87
C GLY A 276 -4.81 -4.11 17.46
N HIS A 277 -3.57 -3.81 17.05
CA HIS A 277 -3.27 -3.37 15.68
C HIS A 277 -3.68 -4.41 14.64
N ALA A 278 -3.35 -5.69 14.85
CA ALA A 278 -3.69 -6.75 13.91
C ALA A 278 -5.21 -6.87 13.68
N ILE A 279 -6.02 -6.81 14.74
CA ILE A 279 -7.48 -6.88 14.65
C ILE A 279 -8.03 -5.66 13.89
N VAL A 280 -7.65 -4.45 14.30
CA VAL A 280 -8.23 -3.24 13.72
C VAL A 280 -7.78 -3.06 12.27
N SER A 281 -6.50 -3.25 11.96
CA SER A 281 -6.02 -3.12 10.59
C SER A 281 -6.63 -4.19 9.66
N THR A 282 -6.97 -5.37 10.20
CA THR A 282 -7.74 -6.37 9.46
C THR A 282 -9.17 -5.91 9.19
N ALA A 283 -9.83 -5.30 10.17
CA ALA A 283 -11.18 -4.74 10.00
C ALA A 283 -11.21 -3.58 9.00
N LEU A 284 -10.16 -2.75 8.96
CA LEU A 284 -10.00 -1.69 7.96
C LEU A 284 -9.78 -2.28 6.56
N THR A 285 -8.98 -3.35 6.43
CA THR A 285 -8.81 -4.05 5.16
C THR A 285 -10.15 -4.61 4.65
N ALA A 286 -10.91 -5.28 5.52
CA ALA A 286 -12.24 -5.77 5.19
C ALA A 286 -13.18 -4.61 4.79
N THR A 287 -13.12 -3.49 5.50
CA THR A 287 -13.90 -2.28 5.19
C THR A 287 -13.63 -1.76 3.78
N VAL A 288 -12.37 -1.73 3.32
CA VAL A 288 -12.06 -1.32 1.94
C VAL A 288 -12.70 -2.26 0.91
N LEU A 289 -12.66 -3.57 1.18
CA LEU A 289 -13.24 -4.58 0.30
C LEU A 289 -14.77 -4.50 0.24
N VAL A 290 -15.42 -4.26 1.38
CA VAL A 290 -16.88 -4.02 1.48
C VAL A 290 -17.25 -2.74 0.74
N PHE A 291 -16.54 -1.64 1.00
CA PHE A 291 -16.80 -0.36 0.34
C PHE A 291 -16.68 -0.48 -1.17
N TYR A 292 -15.67 -1.20 -1.66
CA TYR A 292 -15.51 -1.46 -3.09
C TYR A 292 -16.71 -2.22 -3.69
N GLN A 293 -17.24 -3.25 -3.01
CA GLN A 293 -18.44 -3.96 -3.45
C GLN A 293 -19.67 -3.05 -3.53
N GLU A 294 -19.90 -2.21 -2.50
CA GLU A 294 -21.01 -1.26 -2.49
C GLU A 294 -20.95 -0.30 -3.68
N ARG A 295 -19.75 0.24 -3.99
CA ARG A 295 -19.57 1.13 -5.15
C ARG A 295 -19.86 0.42 -6.47
N LEU A 296 -19.46 -0.85 -6.62
CA LEU A 296 -19.75 -1.63 -7.83
C LEU A 296 -21.25 -1.84 -8.03
N VAL A 297 -21.97 -2.20 -6.96
CA VAL A 297 -23.43 -2.36 -7.00
C VAL A 297 -24.10 -1.04 -7.36
N GLN A 298 -23.66 0.07 -6.77
CA GLN A 298 -24.21 1.40 -7.08
C GLN A 298 -24.01 1.76 -8.56
N LEU A 299 -22.83 1.52 -9.12
CA LEU A 299 -22.57 1.77 -10.53
C LEU A 299 -23.45 0.92 -11.45
N GLN A 300 -23.65 -0.36 -11.13
CA GLN A 300 -24.52 -1.24 -11.90
C GLN A 300 -25.99 -0.78 -11.86
N THR A 301 -26.47 -0.35 -10.70
CA THR A 301 -27.83 0.20 -10.55
C THR A 301 -28.01 1.48 -11.36
N LEU A 302 -27.03 2.40 -11.33
CA LEU A 302 -27.06 3.62 -12.11
C LEU A 302 -27.04 3.34 -13.62
N GLN A 303 -26.23 2.38 -14.06
CA GLN A 303 -26.20 1.96 -15.47
C GLN A 303 -27.56 1.41 -15.91
N ARG A 304 -28.17 0.51 -15.13
CA ARG A 304 -29.50 -0.04 -15.43
C ARG A 304 -30.58 1.03 -15.48
N ALA A 305 -30.57 1.97 -14.53
CA ALA A 305 -31.51 3.08 -14.52
C ALA A 305 -31.37 3.97 -15.75
N TYR A 306 -30.13 4.27 -16.18
CA TYR A 306 -29.88 5.04 -17.39
C TYR A 306 -30.35 4.30 -18.65
N THR A 307 -30.04 3.01 -18.79
CA THR A 307 -30.50 2.20 -19.94
C THR A 307 -32.03 2.16 -20.02
N ALA A 308 -32.71 1.95 -18.90
CA ALA A 308 -34.17 1.92 -18.84
C ALA A 308 -34.82 3.27 -19.20
N LEU A 309 -34.16 4.40 -18.91
CA LEU A 309 -34.63 5.73 -19.31
C LEU A 309 -34.37 6.03 -20.80
N SER A 310 -33.35 5.41 -21.40
CA SER A 310 -33.00 5.63 -22.80
C SER A 310 -33.79 4.78 -23.80
N GLU A 311 -34.31 3.61 -23.40
CA GLU A 311 -35.08 2.72 -24.27
C GLU A 311 -36.37 3.36 -24.84
N PRO A 312 -37.25 3.99 -24.03
CA PRO A 312 -38.48 4.61 -24.56
C PRO A 312 -38.23 5.76 -25.53
N ALA A 313 -37.13 6.50 -25.33
CA ALA A 313 -36.74 7.60 -26.20
C ALA A 313 -36.17 7.11 -27.54
N GLN A 314 -35.48 5.96 -27.54
CA GLN A 314 -34.99 5.31 -28.74
C GLN A 314 -36.13 4.67 -29.54
N ASP A 315 -37.05 3.97 -28.86
CA ASP A 315 -38.23 3.36 -29.49
C ASP A 315 -39.16 4.42 -30.13
N ALA A 316 -39.39 5.54 -29.45
CA ALA A 316 -40.18 6.65 -29.99
C ALA A 316 -39.51 7.32 -31.20
N ALA A 317 -38.17 7.46 -31.20
CA ALA A 317 -37.43 8.00 -32.33
C ALA A 317 -37.45 7.04 -33.55
N GLN A 318 -37.39 5.73 -33.31
CA GLN A 318 -37.47 4.71 -34.36
C GLN A 318 -38.88 4.62 -34.98
N ALA A 319 -39.92 4.69 -34.15
CA ALA A 319 -41.31 4.74 -34.63
C ALA A 319 -41.60 6.02 -35.44
N ALA A 320 -41.03 7.16 -35.05
CA ALA A 320 -41.16 8.41 -35.79
C ALA A 320 -40.44 8.35 -37.16
N HIS A 321 -39.31 7.65 -37.27
CA HIS A 321 -38.62 7.44 -38.55
C HIS A 321 -39.39 6.50 -39.48
N SER A 322 -39.98 5.41 -38.97
CA SER A 322 -40.76 4.49 -39.80
C SER A 322 -42.04 5.09 -40.37
N HIS A 323 -42.59 6.14 -39.74
CA HIS A 323 -43.77 6.86 -40.24
C HIS A 323 -43.43 7.99 -41.22
N ALA A 324 -42.16 8.41 -41.32
CA ALA A 324 -41.74 9.44 -42.26
C ALA A 324 -41.41 8.89 -43.66
N ASP A 325 -41.17 7.57 -43.77
CA ASP A 325 -40.83 6.87 -45.02
C ASP A 325 -42.04 6.19 -45.71
N THR A 326 -43.26 6.42 -45.22
CA THR A 326 -44.54 5.96 -45.83
C THR A 326 -45.38 7.13 -46.31
#